data_AF-A0A6G9YED5-F1
#
_entry.id   AF-A0A6G9YED5-F1
#
_cell.length_a   1.000
_cell.length_b   1.000
_cell.length_c   1.000
_cell.angle_alpha   90.00
_cell.angle_beta   90.00
_cell.angle_gamma   90.00
#
_symmetry.space_group_name_H-M   'P 1'
#
loop_
_entity.id
_entity.type
_entity.pdbx_description
1 polymer ?
#
loop_
_entity_poly.entity_id
_entity_poly.type
_entity_poly.pdbx_seq_one_letter_code
_entity_poly.pdbx_strand_id
1 'polypeptide(L)' 'MIVDDLDELIADLTEAAIIGGPFRSETGRYAYLRHSDGTNVEYVQWSPRLRARILANPVPREGASERLCEPEAE' A
#
# COMPACT_ATOMS: atom_id res chain seq x y z
N MET A 1 5.20 -0.75 7.49
CA MET A 1 4.66 -1.82 6.62
C MET A 1 3.32 -1.36 6.08
N ILE A 2 3.11 -1.46 4.77
CA ILE A 2 1.81 -1.14 4.15
C ILE A 2 0.96 -2.41 4.13
N VAL A 3 -0.32 -2.31 4.51
CA VAL A 3 -1.26 -3.44 4.59
C VAL A 3 -2.58 -3.11 3.90
N ASP A 4 -3.31 -4.13 3.49
CA ASP A 4 -4.62 -3.99 2.85
C ASP A 4 -5.73 -3.65 3.86
N ASP A 5 -5.77 -4.38 4.97
CA ASP A 5 -6.68 -4.15 6.09
C ASP A 5 -5.92 -4.13 7.42
N LEU A 6 -6.05 -3.03 8.16
CA LEU A 6 -5.35 -2.85 9.43
C LEU A 6 -6.03 -3.61 10.57
N ASP A 7 -7.35 -3.72 10.56
CA ASP A 7 -8.09 -4.36 11.65
C ASP A 7 -7.94 -5.88 11.55
N GLU A 8 -7.98 -6.44 10.35
CA GLU A 8 -7.71 -7.87 10.09
C GLU A 8 -6.29 -8.24 10.53
N LEU A 9 -5.29 -7.45 10.14
CA LEU A 9 -3.91 -7.69 10.54
C LEU A 9 -3.73 -7.67 12.07
N ILE A 10 -4.31 -6.68 12.75
CA ILE A 10 -4.21 -6.57 14.21
C ILE A 10 -4.85 -7.77 14.90
N ALA A 11 -5.96 -8.30 14.34
CA ALA A 11 -6.60 -9.50 14.85
C ALA A 11 -5.72 -10.76 14.69
N ASP A 12 -4.97 -10.85 13.60
CA ASP A 12 -4.07 -11.98 13.31
C ASP A 12 -2.74 -11.93 14.08
N LEU A 13 -2.26 -10.74 14.43
CA LEU A 13 -0.99 -10.54 15.13
C LEU A 13 -1.13 -10.69 16.66
N THR A 14 -1.43 -11.91 17.12
CA THR A 14 -1.66 -12.21 18.54
C THR A 14 -0.42 -12.06 19.42
N GLU A 15 0.77 -12.24 18.87
CA GLU A 15 2.06 -12.16 19.58
C GLU A 15 2.64 -10.74 19.64
N ALA A 16 1.96 -9.75 19.05
CA ALA A 16 2.39 -8.36 19.03
C ALA A 16 1.52 -7.49 19.96
N ALA A 17 2.13 -6.53 20.64
CA ALA A 17 1.44 -5.57 21.48
C ALA A 17 1.20 -4.25 20.73
N ILE A 18 -0.03 -3.75 20.74
CA ILE A 18 -0.32 -2.40 20.23
C ILE A 18 0.29 -1.38 21.19
N ILE A 19 1.22 -0.56 20.69
CA ILE A 19 1.91 0.48 21.45
C ILE A 19 1.49 1.89 21.03
N GLY A 20 0.63 2.03 20.01
CA GLY A 20 0.00 3.29 19.63
C GLY A 20 -1.02 3.15 18.51
N GLY A 21 -2.09 3.94 18.57
CA GLY A 21 -3.17 3.94 17.58
C GLY A 21 -4.32 2.97 17.90
N PRO A 22 -5.19 2.66 16.92
CA PRO A 22 -5.11 3.13 15.53
C PRO A 22 -5.41 4.64 15.38
N PHE A 23 -4.66 5.30 14.51
CA PHE A 23 -4.78 6.71 14.17
C PHE A 23 -5.22 6.91 12.70
N ARG A 24 -5.57 8.15 12.36
CA ARG A 24 -5.91 8.57 10.99
C ARG A 24 -5.03 9.73 10.55
N SER A 25 -4.62 9.71 9.29
CA SER A 25 -3.85 10.76 8.63
C SER A 25 -4.35 10.97 7.19
N GLU A 26 -3.75 11.91 6.47
CA GLU A 26 -4.01 12.10 5.04
C GLU A 26 -3.68 10.85 4.20
N THR A 27 -2.69 10.06 4.63
CA THR A 27 -2.23 8.86 3.91
C THR A 27 -3.08 7.62 4.22
N GLY A 28 -3.87 7.62 5.29
CA GLY A 28 -4.77 6.52 5.64
C GLY A 28 -4.88 6.28 7.14
N ARG A 29 -4.96 5.00 7.53
CA ARG A 29 -4.99 4.56 8.93
C ARG A 29 -3.66 3.91 9.30
N TYR A 30 -3.25 4.04 10.54
CA TYR A 30 -2.01 3.41 10.99
C TYR A 30 -2.01 3.08 12.49
N ALA A 31 -1.19 2.12 12.88
CA ALA A 31 -0.93 1.75 14.27
C ALA A 31 0.55 1.33 14.44
N TYR A 32 1.06 1.49 15.66
CA TYR A 32 2.38 1.01 16.04
C TYR A 32 2.24 -0.25 16.89
N LEU A 33 2.91 -1.32 16.49
CA LEU A 33 2.92 -2.59 17.19
C LEU A 33 4.35 -2.98 17.56
N ARG A 34 4.53 -3.50 18.78
CA ARG A 34 5.78 -4.09 19.27
C ARG A 34 5.68 -5.61 19.17
N HIS A 35 6.57 -6.21 18.40
CA HIS A 35 6.69 -7.66 18.27
C HIS A 35 7.50 -8.27 19.43
N SER A 36 7.38 -9.58 19.61
CA SER A 36 8.03 -10.34 20.70
C SER A 36 9.56 -10.32 20.63
N ASP A 37 10.12 -10.12 19.43
CA ASP A 37 11.56 -9.92 19.21
C ASP A 37 12.05 -8.52 19.62
N GLY A 38 11.13 -7.67 20.09
CA GLY A 38 11.41 -6.28 20.43
C GLY A 38 11.32 -5.32 19.26
N THR A 39 10.97 -5.75 18.05
CA THR A 39 10.87 -4.86 16.88
C THR A 39 9.62 -3.99 16.96
N ASN A 40 9.75 -2.70 16.64
CA ASN A 40 8.62 -1.79 16.45
C ASN A 40 8.28 -1.66 14.98
N VAL A 41 7.03 -1.93 14.63
CA VAL A 41 6.53 -1.77 13.26
C VAL A 41 5.37 -0.79 13.26
N GLU A 42 5.45 0.19 12.37
CA GLU A 42 4.30 1.00 11.97
C GLU A 42 3.55 0.26 10.86
N TYR A 43 2.30 -0.09 11.10
CA TYR A 43 1.41 -0.69 10.11
C TYR A 43 0.49 0.37 9.55
N VAL A 44 0.45 0.50 8.23
CA VAL A 44 -0.27 1.57 7.52
C VAL A 44 -1.21 0.96 6.49
N GLN A 45 -2.50 1.20 6.65
CA GLN A 45 -3.50 0.96 5.62
C GLN A 45 -3.69 2.26 4.84
N TRP A 46 -3.31 2.26 3.55
CA TRP A 46 -3.47 3.43 2.71
C TRP A 46 -4.93 3.82 2.51
N SER A 47 -5.19 5.12 2.43
CA SER A 47 -6.49 5.62 2.02
C SER A 47 -6.81 5.15 0.59
N PRO A 48 -8.09 4.91 0.25
CA PRO A 48 -8.48 4.50 -1.10
C PRO A 48 -7.98 5.48 -2.17
N ARG A 49 -7.99 6.78 -1.85
CA ARG A 49 -7.47 7.85 -2.72
C ARG A 49 -5.98 7.70 -3.00
N LEU A 50 -5.17 7.45 -1.97
CA LEU A 50 -3.72 7.28 -2.12
C LEU A 50 -3.41 5.98 -2.87
N ARG A 51 -4.09 4.88 -2.52
CA ARG A 51 -3.96 3.59 -3.20
C ARG A 51 -4.26 3.72 -4.70
N ALA A 52 -5.36 4.38 -5.07
CA ALA A 52 -5.73 4.61 -6.46
C ALA A 52 -4.66 5.44 -7.20
N ARG A 53 -4.17 6.52 -6.60
CA ARG A 53 -3.15 7.38 -7.22
C ARG A 53 -1.84 6.65 -7.50
N ILE A 54 -1.37 5.83 -6.57
CA ILE A 54 -0.06 5.17 -6.67
C ILE A 54 -0.14 3.90 -7.53
N LEU A 55 -1.21 3.11 -7.41
CA LEU A 55 -1.36 1.85 -8.16
C LEU A 55 -1.91 2.02 -9.59
N ALA A 56 -2.61 3.12 -9.88
CA ALA A 56 -3.12 3.38 -11.24
C ALA A 56 -2.05 3.89 -12.22
N ASN A 57 -0.79 4.02 -11.80
CA ASN A 57 0.32 4.39 -12.67
C ASN A 57 1.19 3.16 -12.97
N PRO A 58 0.80 2.28 -13.92
CA PRO A 58 1.75 1.33 -14.45
C PRO A 58 2.88 2.13 -15.09
N VAL A 59 4.11 1.95 -14.60
CA VAL A 59 5.30 2.34 -15.37
C VAL A 59 5.12 1.70 -16.75
N PRO A 60 5.15 2.46 -17.86
CA PRO A 60 5.15 1.86 -19.18
C PRO A 60 6.30 0.85 -19.20
N ARG A 61 6.02 -0.43 -19.47
CA ARG A 61 7.11 -1.40 -19.62
C ARG A 61 7.96 -0.91 -20.79
N GLU A 62 9.22 -0.55 -20.52
CA GLU A 62 10.19 -0.30 -21.58
C GLU A 62 10.19 -1.52 -22.51
N GLY A 63 9.78 -1.30 -23.76
CA GLY A 63 9.63 -2.36 -24.77
C GLY A 63 8.22 -2.56 -25.33
N ALA A 64 7.17 -1.90 -24.80
CA ALA A 64 5.91 -1.76 -25.53
C ALA A 64 6.09 -0.71 -26.65
N SER A 65 6.82 -1.10 -27.70
CA SER A 65 6.81 -0.37 -28.95
C SER A 65 5.41 -0.50 -29.54
N GLU A 66 4.57 0.50 -29.28
CA GLU A 66 3.43 0.80 -30.13
C GLU A 66 4.00 1.01 -31.54
N ARG A 67 3.96 -0.06 -32.35
CA ARG A 67 3.90 0.09 -33.79
C ARG A 67 2.65 0.91 -34.05
N LEU A 68 2.84 2.23 -34.15
CA LEU A 68 1.92 3.13 -34.82
C LEU A 68 1.61 2.49 -36.17
N CYS A 69 0.35 2.10 -36.36
CA CYS A 69 -0.21 1.85 -37.67
C CYS A 69 0.12 3.08 -38.52
N GLU A 70 1.04 2.92 -39.46
CA GLU A 70 1.10 3.79 -40.62
C GLU A 70 -0.24 3.63 -41.35
N PRO A 71 -1.00 4.69 -41.63
CA PRO A 71 -2.07 4.57 -42.59
C PRO A 71 -1.42 4.38 -43.96
N GLU A 72 -1.60 3.19 -44.56
CA GLU A 72 -1.37 3.00 -45.98
C GLU A 72 -2.42 3.78 -46.80
N ALA A 73 -1.93 4.42 -47.87
CA ALA A 73 -2.60 5.02 -49.03
C ALA A 73 -3.34 6.35 -48.81
N GLU A 74 -3.28 7.33 -49.73
CA GLU A 74 -3.00 7.32 -51.18
C GLU A 74 -2.38 8.67 -51.63
#